data_AF-A0A6J0ZIJ1-F1
#
_entry.id   AF-A0A6J0ZIJ1-F1
#
_cell.length_a   1.000
_cell.length_b   1.000
_cell.length_c   1.000
_cell.angle_alpha   90.00
_cell.angle_beta   90.00
_cell.angle_gamma   90.00
#
_symmetry.space_group_name_H-M   'P 1'
#
loop_
_entity.id
_entity.type
_entity.pdbx_description
1 polymer ?
#
loop_
_entity_poly.entity_id
_entity_poly.type
_entity_poly.pdbx_seq_one_letter_code
_entity_poly.pdbx_strand_id
1 'polypeptide(L)'
;MTTTTKSFLSFSSLLLLLSSILIETEARDPFNILMSQNFAGGKVPDFFDIGLYLGAIKESGPSPGGGHKFTDSQTVGGIKNSGPSSGGEGHKFTNSLPLGGIKDSGPSPGEGHKFTDSLPLGGIKDSGPSPGEGHKLIDSSTLGGIKDSGPSPGQGHMLIDSSTLGGIKDSGPSPGVGNKLTDSFTLGGIKDSGPSPGVGNKFTDSSNLGGIKDSGPSPGVGNKLTDSQTLGGIKDSGPSPGVGNKLTDNQTNGDMKDSGPSPGQGN
;
A
#
# COMPACT_ATOMS: atom_id res chain seq x y z
N MET A 1 -12.41 6.96 20.33
CA MET A 1 -11.81 5.89 21.17
C MET A 1 -12.19 4.47 20.76
N THR A 2 -13.15 4.23 19.86
CA THR A 2 -13.64 2.88 19.51
C THR A 2 -13.11 2.30 18.18
N THR A 3 -12.48 3.11 17.32
CA THR A 3 -11.92 2.66 16.03
C THR A 3 -10.45 2.28 16.15
N THR A 4 -9.65 3.08 16.84
CA THR A 4 -8.21 2.85 17.09
C THR A 4 -7.94 1.51 17.79
N THR A 5 -8.81 1.11 18.72
CA THR A 5 -8.71 -0.18 19.42
C THR A 5 -8.98 -1.36 18.50
N LYS A 6 -9.87 -1.23 17.50
CA LYS A 6 -10.19 -2.32 16.56
C LYS A 6 -9.03 -2.62 15.62
N SER A 7 -8.38 -1.59 15.06
CA SER A 7 -7.22 -1.77 14.16
C SER A 7 -6.02 -2.36 14.91
N PHE A 8 -5.73 -1.88 16.12
CA PHE A 8 -4.67 -2.44 16.97
C PHE A 8 -4.97 -3.89 17.41
N LEU A 9 -6.22 -4.20 17.79
CA LEU A 9 -6.63 -5.57 18.13
C LEU A 9 -6.57 -6.48 16.90
N SER A 10 -6.92 -5.99 15.71
CA SER A 10 -6.80 -6.72 14.44
C SER A 10 -5.34 -7.02 14.13
N PHE A 11 -4.45 -6.03 14.23
CA PHE A 11 -3.01 -6.22 14.01
C PHE A 11 -2.38 -7.16 15.05
N SER A 12 -2.74 -7.01 16.33
CA SER A 12 -2.30 -7.91 17.41
C SER A 12 -2.83 -9.33 17.18
N SER A 13 -4.09 -9.48 16.75
CA SER A 13 -4.69 -10.76 16.37
C SER A 13 -4.01 -11.38 15.15
N LEU A 14 -3.60 -10.57 14.17
CA LEU A 14 -2.84 -11.02 13.00
C LEU A 14 -1.44 -11.48 13.41
N LEU A 15 -0.73 -10.70 14.24
CA LEU A 15 0.56 -11.08 14.79
C LEU A 15 0.46 -12.38 15.60
N LEU A 16 -0.60 -12.55 16.39
CA LEU A 16 -0.90 -13.78 17.13
C LEU A 16 -1.21 -14.95 16.18
N LEU A 17 -2.05 -14.76 15.16
CA LEU A 17 -2.40 -15.80 14.19
C LEU A 17 -1.17 -16.27 13.40
N LEU A 18 -0.31 -15.33 12.97
CA LEU A 18 0.94 -15.61 12.29
C LEU A 18 1.98 -16.28 13.20
N SER A 19 2.02 -15.90 14.49
CA SER A 19 2.84 -16.58 15.49
C SER A 19 2.38 -18.02 15.68
N SER A 20 1.07 -18.29 15.68
CA SER A 20 0.54 -19.66 15.74
C SER A 20 0.96 -20.50 14.54
N ILE A 21 0.94 -19.93 13.32
CA ILE A 21 1.41 -20.62 12.11
C ILE A 21 2.91 -20.95 12.21
N LEU A 22 3.72 -20.06 12.76
CA LEU A 22 5.17 -20.28 12.91
C LEU A 22 5.49 -21.30 14.02
N ILE A 23 4.76 -21.31 15.13
CA ILE A 23 4.99 -22.22 16.27
C ILE A 23 4.58 -23.66 15.95
N GLU A 24 3.57 -23.89 15.10
CA GLU A 24 3.20 -25.25 14.65
C GLU A 24 4.22 -25.90 13.69
N THR A 25 5.23 -25.15 13.22
CA THR A 25 6.29 -25.70 12.34
C THR A 25 7.49 -26.28 13.08
N GLU A 26 7.54 -26.20 14.41
CA GLU A 26 8.71 -26.66 15.18
C GLU A 26 8.80 -28.18 15.41
N ALA A 27 7.89 -28.99 14.85
CA ALA A 27 7.96 -30.46 15.01
C ALA A 27 7.68 -31.31 13.76
N ARG A 28 7.37 -30.73 12.60
CA ARG A 28 7.20 -31.50 11.35
C ARG A 28 7.64 -30.69 10.14
N ASP A 29 8.79 -31.06 9.58
CA ASP A 29 9.25 -30.63 8.26
C ASP A 29 8.16 -30.90 7.19
N PRO A 30 7.46 -29.89 6.65
CA PRO A 30 6.52 -30.06 5.55
C PRO A 30 7.23 -30.02 4.18
N PHE A 31 8.50 -29.57 4.15
CA PHE A 31 9.24 -29.30 2.93
C PHE A 31 10.01 -30.50 2.37
N ASN A 32 10.13 -31.60 3.10
CA ASN A 32 10.92 -32.76 2.68
C ASN A 32 10.16 -33.74 1.76
N ILE A 33 8.89 -33.46 1.42
CA ILE A 33 8.01 -34.31 0.59
C ILE A 33 7.77 -33.73 -0.82
N LEU A 34 8.28 -32.54 -1.16
CA LEU A 34 7.90 -31.81 -2.39
C LEU A 34 8.96 -31.78 -3.51
N MET A 35 9.98 -32.64 -3.47
CA MET A 35 10.90 -32.80 -4.61
C MET A 35 10.34 -33.84 -5.59
N SER A 36 9.23 -33.55 -6.27
CA SER A 36 8.77 -34.41 -7.37
C SER A 36 9.49 -34.04 -8.66
N GLN A 37 10.30 -34.98 -9.13
CA GLN A 37 11.00 -34.97 -10.41
C GLN A 37 10.03 -34.84 -11.61
N ASN A 38 10.45 -34.07 -12.60
CA ASN A 38 10.08 -34.11 -14.03
C ASN A 38 8.58 -34.21 -14.40
N PHE A 39 7.98 -33.10 -14.85
CA PHE A 39 6.68 -33.14 -15.54
C PHE A 39 6.85 -33.20 -17.05
N ALA A 40 6.76 -34.41 -17.60
CA ALA A 40 6.39 -34.70 -18.98
C ALA A 40 5.09 -35.50 -18.97
N GLY A 41 4.00 -34.90 -19.47
CA GLY A 41 2.76 -35.56 -19.89
C GLY A 41 2.07 -36.50 -18.89
N GLY A 42 1.06 -36.00 -18.17
CA GLY A 42 0.10 -36.85 -17.46
C GLY A 42 -0.71 -36.09 -16.42
N LYS A 43 -2.04 -36.28 -16.44
CA LYS A 43 -3.01 -35.64 -15.52
C LYS A 43 -2.60 -35.82 -14.05
N VAL A 44 -2.58 -34.72 -13.30
CA VAL A 44 -2.29 -34.67 -11.85
C VAL A 44 -3.58 -34.32 -11.10
N PRO A 45 -3.91 -34.95 -9.96
CA PRO A 45 -5.18 -34.72 -9.28
C PRO A 45 -5.17 -33.51 -8.32
N ASP A 46 -6.30 -32.79 -8.30
CA ASP A 46 -7.01 -32.01 -7.27
C ASP A 46 -6.32 -31.02 -6.30
N PHE A 47 -4.98 -30.89 -6.24
CA PHE A 47 -4.33 -29.86 -5.41
C PHE A 47 -4.09 -28.51 -6.13
N PHE A 48 -4.02 -28.54 -7.47
CA PHE A 48 -3.78 -27.34 -8.30
C PHE A 48 -5.07 -26.55 -8.62
N ASP A 49 -6.24 -27.11 -8.31
CA ASP A 49 -7.55 -26.44 -8.47
C ASP A 49 -7.87 -25.49 -7.29
N ILE A 50 -7.08 -25.54 -6.20
CA ILE A 50 -7.23 -24.68 -5.00
C ILE A 50 -6.43 -23.36 -5.15
N GLY A 51 -5.85 -23.08 -6.33
CA GLY A 51 -5.15 -21.81 -6.59
C GLY A 51 -3.81 -21.65 -5.87
N LEU A 52 -3.25 -22.74 -5.31
CA LEU A 52 -1.92 -22.77 -4.69
C LEU A 52 -0.83 -22.99 -5.76
N TYR A 53 -0.15 -21.92 -6.14
CA TYR A 53 0.98 -21.96 -7.05
C TYR A 53 2.30 -22.16 -6.27
N LEU A 54 2.95 -23.30 -6.49
CA LEU A 54 4.27 -23.62 -5.89
C LEU A 54 5.39 -22.68 -6.36
N GLY A 55 5.19 -21.96 -7.46
CA GLY A 55 6.15 -21.01 -8.03
C GLY A 55 5.65 -19.57 -8.01
N ALA A 56 6.55 -18.62 -8.29
CA ALA A 56 6.20 -17.20 -8.44
C ALA A 56 5.30 -16.98 -9.66
N ILE A 57 4.27 -16.14 -9.51
CA ILE A 57 3.42 -15.69 -10.62
C ILE A 57 4.16 -14.55 -11.34
N LYS A 58 4.32 -14.67 -12.66
CA LYS A 58 4.98 -13.65 -13.49
C LYS A 58 4.16 -13.41 -14.75
N GLU A 59 3.46 -12.30 -14.78
CA GLU A 59 2.73 -11.83 -15.97
C GLU A 59 3.37 -10.56 -16.53
N SER A 60 3.36 -10.44 -17.85
CA SER A 60 3.92 -9.28 -18.54
C SER A 60 3.28 -9.03 -19.89
N GLY A 61 3.08 -7.75 -20.22
CA GLY A 61 2.66 -7.31 -21.54
C GLY A 61 1.38 -6.46 -21.51
N PRO A 62 1.03 -5.82 -22.64
CA PRO A 62 -0.19 -5.04 -22.77
C PRO A 62 -1.45 -5.88 -22.55
N SER A 63 -2.47 -5.29 -21.93
CA SER A 63 -3.78 -5.91 -21.76
C SER A 63 -4.88 -5.04 -22.39
N PRO A 64 -5.52 -5.47 -23.50
CA PRO A 64 -6.64 -4.76 -24.13
C PRO A 64 -7.90 -4.78 -23.25
N GLY A 65 -8.50 -3.62 -23.01
CA GLY A 65 -9.71 -3.44 -22.20
C GLY A 65 -9.43 -3.10 -20.73
N GLY A 66 -8.61 -3.87 -20.02
CA GLY A 66 -8.29 -3.64 -18.61
C GLY A 66 -7.07 -4.47 -18.17
N GLY A 67 -6.51 -4.20 -17.00
CA GLY A 67 -5.32 -4.88 -16.54
C GLY A 67 -5.52 -6.35 -16.16
N HIS A 68 -4.40 -7.07 -16.02
CA HIS A 68 -4.36 -8.44 -15.52
C HIS A 68 -5.08 -8.56 -14.18
N LYS A 69 -5.96 -9.56 -14.04
CA LYS A 69 -6.73 -9.81 -12.81
C LYS A 69 -6.36 -11.15 -12.19
N PHE A 70 -6.03 -11.12 -10.91
CA PHE A 70 -5.75 -12.27 -10.07
C PHE A 70 -6.76 -12.31 -8.93
N THR A 71 -7.33 -13.48 -8.68
CA THR A 71 -8.34 -13.70 -7.63
C THR A 71 -7.98 -15.00 -6.91
N ASP A 72 -8.12 -15.01 -5.59
CA ASP A 72 -7.82 -16.16 -4.72
C ASP A 72 -6.43 -16.77 -4.99
N SER A 73 -5.44 -15.90 -5.18
CA SER A 73 -4.10 -16.30 -5.59
C SER A 73 -3.22 -16.58 -4.37
N GLN A 74 -2.97 -17.86 -4.11
CA GLN A 74 -2.04 -18.32 -3.09
C GLN A 74 -0.76 -18.78 -3.77
N THR A 75 0.40 -18.25 -3.39
CA THR A 75 1.67 -18.67 -4.00
C THR A 75 2.79 -18.74 -2.98
N VAL A 76 3.63 -19.76 -3.11
CA VAL A 76 4.86 -19.88 -2.33
C VAL A 76 5.90 -18.83 -2.78
N GLY A 77 5.78 -18.33 -4.02
CA GLY A 77 6.63 -17.28 -4.56
C GLY A 77 6.04 -15.88 -4.37
N GLY A 78 6.66 -14.89 -5.04
CA GLY A 78 6.10 -13.56 -5.18
C GLY A 78 5.25 -13.42 -6.44
N ILE A 79 4.45 -12.37 -6.49
CA ILE A 79 3.68 -12.01 -7.70
C ILE A 79 4.41 -10.86 -8.38
N LYS A 80 4.68 -10.99 -9.67
CA LYS A 80 5.24 -9.94 -10.51
C LYS A 80 4.36 -9.76 -11.71
N ASN A 81 3.80 -8.57 -11.86
CA ASN A 81 2.96 -8.26 -12.98
C ASN A 81 3.40 -6.93 -13.60
N SER A 82 3.29 -6.84 -14.92
CA SER A 82 3.75 -5.65 -15.63
C SER A 82 3.11 -5.42 -16.98
N GLY A 83 2.99 -4.16 -17.38
CA GLY A 83 2.60 -3.77 -18.73
C GLY A 83 1.43 -2.80 -18.77
N PRO A 84 1.18 -2.13 -19.90
CA PRO A 84 0.11 -1.16 -19.99
C PRO A 84 -1.27 -1.83 -19.97
N SER A 85 -2.23 -1.21 -19.27
CA SER A 85 -3.64 -1.63 -19.23
C SER A 85 -4.47 -0.69 -20.09
N SER A 86 -4.64 -0.99 -21.37
CA SER A 86 -5.33 -0.10 -22.31
C SER A 86 -6.85 -0.29 -22.23
N GLY A 87 -7.55 0.48 -21.39
CA GLY A 87 -9.02 0.55 -21.48
C GLY A 87 -9.83 0.86 -20.22
N GLY A 88 -9.21 1.33 -19.13
CA GLY A 88 -9.96 1.81 -17.97
C GLY A 88 -9.27 1.48 -16.66
N GLU A 89 -9.34 0.23 -16.22
CA GLU A 89 -8.75 -0.20 -14.95
C GLU A 89 -7.34 -0.79 -15.14
N GLY A 90 -6.46 -0.49 -14.19
CA GLY A 90 -5.17 -1.13 -14.04
C GLY A 90 -5.28 -2.59 -13.63
N HIS A 91 -4.15 -3.17 -13.26
CA HIS A 91 -4.09 -4.55 -12.81
C HIS A 91 -4.83 -4.73 -11.47
N LYS A 92 -5.45 -5.90 -11.25
CA LYS A 92 -6.28 -6.14 -10.08
C LYS A 92 -5.86 -7.42 -9.35
N PHE A 93 -5.64 -7.32 -8.05
CA PHE A 93 -5.35 -8.43 -7.17
C PHE A 93 -6.42 -8.47 -6.08
N THR A 94 -7.03 -9.64 -5.88
CA THR A 94 -8.08 -9.85 -4.88
C THR A 94 -7.79 -11.14 -4.14
N ASN A 95 -7.88 -11.13 -2.81
CA ASN A 95 -7.58 -12.29 -1.96
C ASN A 95 -6.22 -12.92 -2.29
N SER A 96 -5.16 -12.11 -2.27
CA SER A 96 -3.82 -12.53 -2.69
C SER A 96 -2.92 -12.75 -1.49
N LEU A 97 -2.46 -14.00 -1.30
CA LEU A 97 -1.62 -14.41 -0.17
C LEU A 97 -0.31 -15.03 -0.65
N PRO A 98 0.59 -14.25 -1.28
CA PRO A 98 1.91 -14.75 -1.63
C PRO A 98 2.82 -14.80 -0.40
N LEU A 99 3.63 -15.85 -0.27
CA LEU A 99 4.72 -15.86 0.71
C LEU A 99 5.86 -14.89 0.29
N GLY A 100 5.94 -14.55 -1.00
CA GLY A 100 6.78 -13.47 -1.50
C GLY A 100 6.13 -12.09 -1.42
N GLY A 101 6.78 -11.10 -2.03
CA GLY A 101 6.18 -9.77 -2.23
C GLY A 101 5.37 -9.68 -3.52
N ILE A 102 4.53 -8.65 -3.62
CA ILE A 102 3.83 -8.28 -4.84
C ILE A 102 4.58 -7.12 -5.49
N LYS A 103 4.88 -7.24 -6.79
CA LYS A 103 5.45 -6.17 -7.59
C LYS A 103 4.61 -5.98 -8.84
N ASP A 104 3.91 -4.86 -8.90
CA ASP A 104 3.07 -4.51 -10.03
C ASP A 104 3.55 -3.23 -10.69
N SER A 105 3.42 -3.15 -12.02
CA SER A 105 3.79 -1.92 -12.70
C SER A 105 3.24 -1.75 -14.11
N GLY A 106 2.79 -0.56 -14.45
CA GLY A 106 2.44 -0.24 -15.83
C GLY A 106 1.51 0.96 -15.94
N PRO A 107 1.47 1.65 -17.08
CA PRO A 107 0.48 2.70 -17.28
C PRO A 107 -0.95 2.16 -17.25
N SER A 108 -1.84 2.86 -16.55
CA SER A 108 -3.27 2.51 -16.45
C SER A 108 -4.12 3.76 -16.75
N PRO A 109 -4.46 4.02 -18.03
CA PRO A 109 -5.32 5.14 -18.41
C PRO A 109 -6.75 4.93 -17.87
N GLY A 110 -7.08 5.63 -16.80
CA GLY A 110 -8.35 5.53 -16.08
C GLY A 110 -8.10 5.36 -14.58
N GLU A 111 -8.50 4.22 -14.01
CA GLU A 111 -8.15 3.84 -12.64
C GLU A 111 -6.82 3.08 -12.60
N GLY A 112 -6.03 3.36 -11.57
CA GLY A 112 -4.77 2.67 -11.30
C GLY A 112 -4.94 1.20 -10.91
N HIS A 113 -3.82 0.59 -10.55
CA HIS A 113 -3.79 -0.77 -10.03
C HIS A 113 -4.58 -0.88 -8.73
N LYS A 114 -5.21 -2.04 -8.50
CA LYS A 114 -6.07 -2.28 -7.34
C LYS A 114 -5.70 -3.56 -6.62
N PHE A 115 -5.37 -3.43 -5.34
CA PHE A 115 -5.15 -4.53 -4.40
C PHE A 115 -6.27 -4.52 -3.38
N THR A 116 -6.87 -5.68 -3.15
CA THR A 116 -7.94 -5.86 -2.17
C THR A 116 -7.70 -7.17 -1.45
N ASP A 117 -7.78 -7.17 -0.12
CA ASP A 117 -7.51 -8.34 0.71
C ASP A 117 -6.16 -8.98 0.34
N SER A 118 -5.10 -8.16 0.35
CA SER A 118 -3.76 -8.57 -0.06
C SER A 118 -2.88 -8.77 1.16
N LEU A 119 -2.45 -10.02 1.38
CA LEU A 119 -1.67 -10.42 2.54
C LEU A 119 -0.30 -11.03 2.17
N PRO A 120 0.57 -10.29 1.46
CA PRO A 120 1.90 -10.78 1.15
C PRO A 120 2.79 -10.80 2.41
N LEU A 121 3.56 -11.87 2.61
CA LEU A 121 4.61 -11.83 3.64
C LEU A 121 5.74 -10.87 3.24
N GLY A 122 6.06 -10.80 1.94
CA GLY A 122 6.91 -9.72 1.42
C GLY A 122 6.15 -8.40 1.29
N GLY A 123 6.83 -7.33 0.86
CA GLY A 123 6.18 -6.02 0.66
C GLY A 123 5.34 -5.94 -0.62
N ILE A 124 4.54 -4.88 -0.72
CA ILE A 124 3.86 -4.49 -1.96
C ILE A 124 4.64 -3.35 -2.61
N LYS A 125 4.96 -3.50 -3.88
CA LYS A 125 5.55 -2.43 -4.70
C LYS A 125 4.70 -2.24 -5.93
N ASP A 126 4.02 -1.10 -5.99
CA ASP A 126 3.19 -0.73 -7.10
C ASP A 126 3.71 0.52 -7.80
N SER A 127 3.62 0.57 -9.13
CA SER A 127 4.07 1.74 -9.87
C SER A 127 3.55 1.91 -11.28
N GLY A 128 3.09 3.11 -11.63
CA GLY A 128 2.65 3.41 -12.99
C GLY A 128 1.93 4.76 -13.08
N PRO A 129 1.93 5.43 -14.24
CA PRO A 129 1.04 6.57 -14.45
C PRO A 129 -0.42 6.14 -14.46
N SER A 130 -1.27 6.86 -13.73
CA SER A 130 -2.71 6.61 -13.65
C SER A 130 -3.50 7.94 -13.76
N PRO A 131 -3.72 8.47 -14.99
CA PRO A 131 -4.31 9.79 -15.23
C PRO A 131 -5.66 10.10 -14.58
N GLY A 132 -6.50 9.10 -14.32
CA GLY A 132 -7.80 9.28 -13.66
C GLY A 132 -7.67 9.16 -12.15
N GLU A 133 -7.84 7.96 -11.63
CA GLU A 133 -7.63 7.66 -10.20
C GLU A 133 -6.32 6.90 -10.02
N GLY A 134 -5.58 7.24 -8.96
CA GLY A 134 -4.35 6.56 -8.58
C GLY A 134 -4.60 5.13 -8.14
N HIS A 135 -3.52 4.46 -7.80
CA HIS A 135 -3.58 3.09 -7.33
C HIS A 135 -4.31 2.99 -5.98
N LYS A 136 -4.93 1.84 -5.75
CA LYS A 136 -5.76 1.58 -4.58
C LYS A 136 -5.31 0.32 -3.87
N LEU A 137 -4.88 0.46 -2.63
CA LEU A 137 -4.64 -0.66 -1.73
C LEU A 137 -5.68 -0.60 -0.61
N ILE A 138 -6.51 -1.64 -0.55
CA ILE A 138 -7.60 -1.76 0.42
C ILE A 138 -7.39 -3.07 1.17
N ASP A 139 -7.56 -3.05 2.49
CA ASP A 139 -7.42 -4.22 3.35
C ASP A 139 -6.09 -4.96 3.11
N SER A 140 -5.00 -4.21 3.14
CA SER A 140 -3.66 -4.71 2.80
C SER A 140 -2.82 -4.91 4.05
N SER A 141 -2.40 -6.16 4.29
CA SER A 141 -1.62 -6.53 5.48
C SER A 141 -0.29 -7.20 5.08
N THR A 142 0.85 -6.63 5.42
CA THR A 142 2.15 -7.13 4.95
C THR A 142 3.24 -7.10 6.02
N LEU A 143 4.17 -8.07 6.01
CA LEU A 143 5.37 -7.97 6.87
C LEU A 143 6.43 -7.05 6.25
N GLY A 144 6.47 -6.95 4.92
CA GLY A 144 7.28 -5.97 4.23
C GLY A 144 6.64 -4.59 4.26
N GLY A 145 7.29 -3.59 3.65
CA GLY A 145 6.70 -2.26 3.47
C GLY A 145 5.81 -2.17 2.24
N ILE A 146 5.00 -1.12 2.19
CA ILE A 146 4.24 -0.72 1.00
C ILE A 146 5.00 0.40 0.31
N LYS A 147 5.24 0.26 -0.99
CA LYS A 147 5.78 1.31 -1.83
C LYS A 147 4.87 1.53 -3.02
N ASP A 148 4.23 2.69 -3.06
CA ASP A 148 3.38 3.10 -4.16
C ASP A 148 3.98 4.31 -4.88
N SER A 149 3.91 4.33 -6.21
CA SER A 149 4.43 5.47 -6.97
C SER A 149 3.91 5.64 -8.40
N GLY A 150 3.66 6.88 -8.79
CA GLY A 150 3.12 7.16 -10.13
C GLY A 150 2.50 8.54 -10.22
N PRO A 151 2.50 9.20 -11.40
CA PRO A 151 1.69 10.39 -11.58
C PRO A 151 0.19 10.03 -11.63
N SER A 152 -0.64 10.74 -10.85
CA SER A 152 -2.08 10.59 -10.80
C SER A 152 -2.84 11.94 -10.86
N PRO A 153 -2.86 12.58 -12.05
CA PRO A 153 -3.51 13.88 -12.29
C PRO A 153 -4.91 14.11 -11.70
N GLY A 154 -5.79 13.12 -11.68
CA GLY A 154 -7.13 13.24 -11.10
C GLY A 154 -7.13 13.09 -9.58
N GLN A 155 -7.35 11.87 -9.09
CA GLN A 155 -7.19 11.52 -7.67
C GLN A 155 -5.86 10.78 -7.47
N GLY A 156 -5.13 11.14 -6.41
CA GLY A 156 -3.90 10.47 -6.00
C GLY A 156 -4.12 9.03 -5.55
N HIS A 157 -3.04 8.42 -5.08
CA HIS A 157 -3.11 7.04 -4.59
C HIS A 157 -3.91 6.96 -3.29
N MET A 158 -4.54 5.81 -3.06
CA MET A 158 -5.35 5.56 -1.89
C MET A 158 -4.92 4.27 -1.19
N LEU A 159 -4.54 4.40 0.08
CA LEU A 159 -4.31 3.29 0.98
C LEU A 159 -5.32 3.36 2.11
N ILE A 160 -6.12 2.31 2.25
CA ILE A 160 -7.20 2.19 3.23
C ILE A 160 -7.01 0.88 3.97
N ASP A 161 -7.19 0.91 5.30
CA ASP A 161 -7.07 -0.27 6.15
C ASP A 161 -5.77 -1.04 5.91
N SER A 162 -4.66 -0.30 5.97
CA SER A 162 -3.33 -0.81 5.63
C SER A 162 -2.50 -1.08 6.88
N SER A 163 -2.05 -2.32 7.03
CA SER A 163 -1.24 -2.78 8.17
C SER A 163 0.11 -3.31 7.71
N THR A 164 1.21 -2.77 8.23
CA THR A 164 2.55 -3.19 7.79
C THR A 164 3.59 -3.19 8.90
N LEU A 165 4.47 -4.20 8.95
CA LEU A 165 5.65 -4.16 9.82
C LEU A 165 6.74 -3.27 9.21
N GLY A 166 6.82 -3.20 7.88
CA GLY A 166 7.63 -2.20 7.18
C GLY A 166 7.01 -0.81 7.24
N GLY A 167 7.60 0.15 6.53
CA GLY A 167 7.03 1.48 6.35
C GLY A 167 6.15 1.59 5.11
N ILE A 168 5.39 2.67 5.04
CA ILE A 168 4.64 3.07 3.84
C ILE A 168 5.39 4.19 3.16
N LYS A 169 5.67 4.04 1.87
CA LYS A 169 6.24 5.09 1.03
C LYS A 169 5.35 5.31 -0.17
N ASP A 170 4.71 6.47 -0.19
CA ASP A 170 3.93 6.95 -1.31
C ASP A 170 4.65 8.10 -2.02
N SER A 171 4.57 8.14 -3.34
CA SER A 171 5.21 9.20 -4.13
C SER A 171 4.61 9.33 -5.52
N GLY A 172 4.12 10.50 -5.86
CA GLY A 172 3.50 10.70 -7.17
C GLY A 172 2.89 12.08 -7.29
N PRO A 173 3.13 12.83 -8.37
CA PRO A 173 2.38 14.07 -8.58
C PRO A 173 0.89 13.77 -8.74
N SER A 174 0.06 14.41 -7.92
CA SER A 174 -1.40 14.29 -7.95
C SER A 174 -2.06 15.69 -8.03
N PRO A 175 -1.97 16.36 -9.20
CA PRO A 175 -2.51 17.70 -9.46
C PRO A 175 -3.92 18.01 -8.96
N GLY A 176 -4.87 17.07 -9.07
CA GLY A 176 -6.25 17.27 -8.61
C GLY A 176 -6.36 17.10 -7.09
N VAL A 177 -6.53 15.86 -6.63
CA VAL A 177 -6.58 15.51 -5.21
C VAL A 177 -5.35 14.70 -4.85
N GLY A 178 -4.67 15.06 -3.77
CA GLY A 178 -3.48 14.39 -3.28
C GLY A 178 -3.72 12.97 -2.80
N ASN A 179 -2.64 12.32 -2.38
CA ASN A 179 -2.70 10.95 -1.92
C ASN A 179 -3.44 10.87 -0.59
N LYS A 180 -4.08 9.73 -0.34
CA LYS A 180 -4.93 9.50 0.82
C LYS A 180 -4.51 8.23 1.53
N LEU A 181 -4.12 8.37 2.79
CA LEU A 181 -3.90 7.26 3.70
C LEU A 181 -4.95 7.32 4.82
N THR A 182 -5.62 6.22 5.08
CA THR A 182 -6.68 6.12 6.09
C THR A 182 -6.57 4.80 6.82
N ASP A 183 -6.77 4.83 8.14
CA ASP A 183 -6.69 3.64 9.00
C ASP A 183 -5.40 2.84 8.77
N SER A 184 -4.27 3.54 8.83
CA SER A 184 -2.95 2.98 8.52
C SER A 184 -2.19 2.67 9.80
N PHE A 185 -1.83 1.40 9.99
CA PHE A 185 -0.98 0.94 11.09
C PHE A 185 0.38 0.48 10.56
N THR A 186 1.47 1.07 11.05
CA THR A 186 2.81 0.67 10.63
C THR A 186 3.84 0.67 11.75
N LEU A 187 4.68 -0.37 11.85
CA LEU A 187 5.85 -0.30 12.75
C LEU A 187 6.96 0.58 12.15
N GLY A 188 7.00 0.70 10.82
CA GLY A 188 7.84 1.66 10.12
C GLY A 188 7.29 3.09 10.19
N GLY A 189 7.87 3.97 9.37
CA GLY A 189 7.35 5.31 9.16
C GLY A 189 6.47 5.39 7.91
N ILE A 190 5.68 6.45 7.85
CA ILE A 190 4.90 6.84 6.66
C ILE A 190 5.64 7.99 5.98
N LYS A 191 5.86 7.87 4.67
CA LYS A 191 6.46 8.95 3.88
C LYS A 191 5.67 9.19 2.62
N ASP A 192 5.21 10.42 2.44
CA ASP A 192 4.69 10.94 1.19
C ASP A 192 5.49 12.14 0.70
N SER A 193 5.61 12.24 -0.62
CA SER A 193 6.38 13.27 -1.31
C SER A 193 5.77 13.70 -2.64
N GLY A 194 4.54 13.28 -2.93
CA GLY A 194 3.82 13.68 -4.14
C GLY A 194 3.36 15.13 -4.11
N PRO A 195 3.72 15.98 -5.11
CA PRO A 195 3.12 17.31 -5.23
C PRO A 195 1.63 17.23 -5.55
N SER A 196 0.82 18.03 -4.85
CA SER A 196 -0.65 18.07 -5.01
C SER A 196 -1.18 19.51 -5.07
N PRO A 197 -1.00 20.19 -6.23
CA PRO A 197 -1.47 21.57 -6.46
C PRO A 197 -2.91 21.90 -6.11
N GLY A 198 -3.87 21.00 -6.34
CA GLY A 198 -5.28 21.23 -6.02
C GLY A 198 -5.57 21.06 -4.54
N VAL A 199 -5.84 19.83 -4.11
CA VAL A 199 -6.01 19.46 -2.69
C VAL A 199 -4.82 18.62 -2.25
N GLY A 200 -4.19 18.98 -1.14
CA GLY A 200 -3.01 18.31 -0.60
C GLY A 200 -3.27 16.89 -0.11
N ASN A 201 -2.18 16.23 0.28
CA ASN A 201 -2.21 14.86 0.76
C ASN A 201 -2.98 14.79 2.10
N LYS A 202 -3.61 13.64 2.35
CA LYS A 202 -4.45 13.43 3.52
C LYS A 202 -4.06 12.15 4.25
N PHE A 203 -3.76 12.30 5.53
CA PHE A 203 -3.58 11.19 6.47
C PHE A 203 -4.66 11.28 7.54
N THR A 204 -5.32 10.15 7.80
CA THR A 204 -6.37 10.03 8.80
C THR A 204 -6.17 8.73 9.55
N ASP A 205 -6.34 8.76 10.88
CA ASP A 205 -6.25 7.59 11.74
C ASP A 205 -4.97 6.77 11.52
N SER A 206 -3.82 7.47 11.49
CA SER A 206 -2.52 6.87 11.21
C SER A 206 -1.75 6.59 12.50
N SER A 207 -1.51 5.32 12.80
CA SER A 207 -0.77 4.88 14.00
C SER A 207 0.57 4.26 13.60
N ASN A 208 1.70 4.80 14.08
CA ASN A 208 3.00 4.21 13.76
C ASN A 208 4.11 4.36 14.81
N LEU A 209 5.05 3.41 14.83
CA LEU A 209 6.24 3.52 15.69
C LEU A 209 7.34 4.37 15.07
N GLY A 210 7.39 4.45 13.74
CA GLY A 210 8.29 5.34 13.01
C GLY A 210 7.86 6.79 13.14
N GLY A 211 7.88 7.56 12.06
CA GLY A 211 7.34 8.92 12.01
C GLY A 211 6.52 9.12 10.75
N ILE A 212 5.78 10.22 10.69
CA ILE A 212 5.06 10.63 9.47
C ILE A 212 5.84 11.77 8.82
N LYS A 213 6.17 11.62 7.54
CA LYS A 213 6.78 12.69 6.76
C LYS A 213 5.99 12.95 5.49
N ASP A 214 5.38 14.11 5.41
CA ASP A 214 4.84 14.66 4.17
C ASP A 214 5.73 15.80 3.68
N SER A 215 6.01 15.80 2.39
CA SER A 215 6.87 16.78 1.73
C SER A 215 6.34 17.23 0.37
N GLY A 216 5.12 16.81 0.01
CA GLY A 216 4.46 17.23 -1.22
C GLY A 216 4.04 18.69 -1.17
N PRO A 217 4.48 19.55 -2.13
CA PRO A 217 3.94 20.90 -2.25
C PRO A 217 2.44 20.88 -2.59
N SER A 218 1.65 21.72 -1.92
CA SER A 218 0.20 21.87 -2.13
C SER A 218 -0.27 23.33 -2.18
N PRO A 219 0.01 24.04 -3.29
CA PRO A 219 -0.39 25.43 -3.50
C PRO A 219 -1.87 25.79 -3.27
N GLY A 220 -2.82 24.90 -3.51
CA GLY A 220 -4.25 25.14 -3.31
C GLY A 220 -4.66 24.94 -1.85
N VAL A 221 -5.22 23.78 -1.54
CA VAL A 221 -5.47 23.37 -0.15
C VAL A 221 -4.27 22.56 0.33
N GLY A 222 -3.68 22.93 1.47
CA GLY A 222 -2.50 22.24 1.98
C GLY A 222 -2.77 20.81 2.46
N ASN A 223 -1.69 20.16 2.89
CA ASN A 223 -1.74 18.81 3.40
C ASN A 223 -2.51 18.75 4.71
N LYS A 224 -3.16 17.61 4.98
CA LYS A 224 -3.99 17.41 6.17
C LYS A 224 -3.63 16.12 6.87
N LEU A 225 -3.14 16.20 8.10
CA LEU A 225 -2.96 15.05 8.98
C LEU A 225 -3.94 15.17 10.14
N THR A 226 -4.76 14.14 10.34
CA THR A 226 -5.80 14.08 11.38
C THR A 226 -5.66 12.78 12.17
N ASP A 227 -5.87 12.83 13.48
CA ASP A 227 -5.94 11.64 14.36
C ASP A 227 -4.72 10.70 14.23
N SER A 228 -3.53 11.28 14.06
CA SER A 228 -2.29 10.50 13.89
C SER A 228 -1.55 10.34 15.20
N GLN A 229 -1.15 9.12 15.54
CA GLN A 229 -0.37 8.78 16.73
C GLN A 229 0.96 8.16 16.33
N THR A 230 2.07 8.75 16.77
CA THR A 230 3.39 8.25 16.38
C THR A 230 4.45 8.32 17.49
N LEU A 231 5.39 7.37 17.53
CA LEU A 231 6.49 7.43 18.49
C LEU A 231 7.65 8.31 17.98
N GLY A 232 7.90 8.34 16.68
CA GLY A 232 8.79 9.28 16.03
C GLY A 232 8.07 10.58 15.67
N GLY A 233 8.78 11.50 15.00
CA GLY A 233 8.25 12.83 14.70
C GLY A 233 7.22 12.86 13.57
N ILE A 234 6.42 13.92 13.55
CA ILE A 234 5.56 14.30 12.42
C ILE A 234 6.22 15.49 11.73
N LYS A 235 6.49 15.37 10.43
CA LYS A 235 7.04 16.45 9.61
C LYS A 235 6.21 16.65 8.36
N ASP A 236 5.47 17.75 8.32
CA ASP A 236 4.88 18.28 7.10
C ASP A 236 5.74 19.46 6.61
N SER A 237 6.31 19.31 5.43
CA SER A 237 7.28 20.28 4.89
C SER A 237 6.94 20.75 3.48
N GLY A 238 5.77 20.36 2.97
CA GLY A 238 5.26 20.81 1.68
C GLY A 238 4.91 22.30 1.70
N PRO A 239 5.43 23.12 0.76
CA PRO A 239 4.93 24.47 0.53
C PRO A 239 3.42 24.49 0.30
N SER A 240 2.68 25.33 1.03
CA SER A 240 1.24 25.48 0.90
C SER A 240 0.80 26.96 0.95
N PRO A 241 1.13 27.74 -0.10
CA PRO A 241 0.78 29.15 -0.23
C PRO A 241 -0.72 29.46 -0.35
N GLY A 242 -1.61 28.46 -0.40
CA GLY A 242 -3.05 28.68 -0.33
C GLY A 242 -3.58 28.55 1.09
N VAL A 243 -4.34 27.50 1.39
CA VAL A 243 -5.03 27.31 2.70
C VAL A 243 -4.08 26.83 3.81
N GLY A 244 -2.77 26.69 3.55
CA GLY A 244 -1.81 26.15 4.52
C GLY A 244 -2.04 24.68 4.88
N ASN A 245 -1.06 24.08 5.54
CA ASN A 245 -1.18 22.71 6.04
C ASN A 245 -2.00 22.68 7.34
N LYS A 246 -2.61 21.53 7.63
CA LYS A 246 -3.46 21.36 8.81
C LYS A 246 -3.17 20.06 9.55
N LEU A 247 -2.62 20.21 10.75
CA LEU A 247 -2.48 19.14 11.74
C LEU A 247 -3.64 19.24 12.74
N THR A 248 -4.34 18.15 13.05
CA THR A 248 -5.49 18.15 13.98
C THR A 248 -5.51 16.85 14.77
N ASP A 249 -5.61 16.93 16.10
CA ASP A 249 -5.70 15.77 17.00
C ASP A 249 -4.56 14.75 16.83
N ASN A 250 -3.36 15.24 16.47
CA ASN A 250 -2.17 14.42 16.30
C ASN A 250 -1.33 14.37 17.58
N GLN A 251 -0.77 13.20 17.89
CA GLN A 251 0.09 12.96 19.04
C GLN A 251 1.42 12.35 18.59
N THR A 252 2.52 12.85 19.14
CA THR A 252 3.87 12.34 18.83
C THR A 252 4.78 12.41 20.05
N ASN A 253 5.68 11.44 20.20
CA ASN A 253 6.79 11.52 21.16
C ASN A 253 8.05 12.18 20.56
N GLY A 254 8.07 12.42 19.25
CA GLY A 254 9.12 13.17 18.56
C GLY A 254 8.70 14.61 18.26
N ASP A 255 9.50 15.30 17.44
CA ASP A 255 9.17 16.65 17.00
C ASP A 255 7.94 16.64 16.07
N MET A 256 7.00 17.58 16.29
CA MET A 256 5.99 17.95 15.32
C MET A 256 6.42 19.23 14.60
N LYS A 257 6.61 19.17 13.28
CA LYS A 257 7.05 20.30 12.45
C LYS A 257 6.12 20.45 11.25
N ASP A 258 5.50 21.62 11.15
CA ASP A 258 4.89 22.14 9.93
C ASP A 258 5.75 23.30 9.44
N SER A 259 6.55 23.05 8.40
CA SER A 259 7.58 23.99 7.93
C SER A 259 7.41 24.40 6.47
N GLY A 260 6.24 24.15 5.89
CA GLY A 260 5.91 24.62 4.55
C GLY A 260 5.70 26.14 4.54
N PRO A 261 6.27 26.90 3.59
CA PRO A 261 5.87 28.30 3.43
C PRO A 261 4.36 28.37 3.15
N SER A 262 3.64 29.04 4.05
CA SER A 262 2.22 29.38 3.96
C SER A 262 2.09 30.91 3.99
N PRO A 263 1.07 31.55 3.39
CA PRO A 263 0.96 32.99 3.46
C PRO A 263 0.90 33.37 4.92
N GLY A 264 1.82 34.24 5.33
CA GLY A 264 1.59 35.05 6.50
C GLY A 264 0.24 35.73 6.30
N GLN A 265 -0.60 35.66 7.34
CA GLN A 265 -1.57 36.71 7.60
C GLN A 265 -0.82 38.04 7.44
N GLY A 266 -0.94 38.67 6.28
CA GLY A 266 -0.40 40.00 6.06
C GLY A 266 -1.16 40.95 6.98
N ASN A 267 -0.40 41.72 7.75
CA ASN A 267 -0.88 42.81 8.61
C ASN A 267 -1.92 43.70 7.92
#